data_AF-A0A972DWS2-F1
#
_entry.id   AF-A0A972DWS2-F1
#
_cell.length_a   1.000
_cell.length_b   1.000
_cell.length_c   1.000
_cell.angle_alpha   90.00
_cell.angle_beta   90.00
_cell.angle_gamma   90.00
#
_symmetry.space_group_name_H-M   'P 1'
#
loop_
_entity.id
_entity.type
_entity.pdbx_description
1 polymer ?
#
loop_
_entity_poly.entity_id
_entity_poly.type
_entity_poly.pdbx_seq_one_letter_code
_entity_poly.pdbx_strand_id
1 'polypeptide(L)'
;MSTSADNKAGDRSDAGRQETIGGMLASALNMEDEISSGVYEDYLNRRHWPNELEEATFLNIQRRLTVLIDDTRKHKKILRALVREHGENK
;
A
#
# COMPACT_ATOMS: atom_id res chain seq x y z
N MET A 1 -36.30 33.96 -3.52
CA MET A 1 -36.50 32.77 -4.38
C MET A 1 -35.78 33.00 -5.71
N SER A 2 -35.22 31.93 -6.27
CA SER A 2 -34.45 31.81 -7.54
C SER A 2 -32.97 32.26 -7.46
N THR A 3 -32.01 31.36 -7.19
CA THR A 3 -31.26 30.43 -8.10
C THR A 3 -30.45 31.19 -9.16
N SER A 4 -29.13 31.06 -9.32
CA SER A 4 -28.30 29.84 -9.25
C SER A 4 -26.86 30.20 -8.92
N ALA A 5 -26.21 29.35 -8.12
CA ALA A 5 -24.77 29.36 -7.90
C ALA A 5 -24.07 28.86 -9.16
N ASP A 6 -23.26 29.72 -9.77
CA ASP A 6 -22.42 29.39 -10.92
C ASP A 6 -21.13 28.73 -10.40
N ASN A 7 -21.25 27.48 -9.94
CA ASN A 7 -20.09 26.64 -9.61
C ASN A 7 -19.54 26.07 -10.91
N LYS A 8 -18.69 26.85 -11.59
CA LYS A 8 -17.81 26.36 -12.63
C LYS A 8 -16.70 25.53 -11.97
N ALA A 9 -17.04 24.31 -11.56
CA ALA A 9 -16.06 23.28 -11.24
C ALA A 9 -15.25 23.06 -12.52
N GLY A 10 -13.99 23.47 -12.47
CA GLY A 10 -13.02 23.20 -13.52
C GLY A 10 -12.90 21.71 -13.69
N ASP A 11 -13.60 21.21 -14.70
CA ASP A 11 -13.25 20.02 -15.46
C ASP A 11 -11.75 20.08 -15.79
N ARG A 12 -10.97 19.40 -14.94
CA ARG A 12 -9.64 18.93 -15.26
C ARG A 12 -9.67 17.43 -15.09
N SER A 13 -10.38 16.79 -16.02
CA SER A 13 -9.84 15.61 -16.70
C SER A 13 -9.36 14.54 -15.73
N ASP A 14 -10.27 14.03 -14.91
CA ASP A 14 -10.15 12.65 -14.42
C ASP A 14 -10.43 11.75 -15.63
N ALA A 15 -9.46 11.72 -16.53
CA ALA A 15 -9.52 11.00 -17.78
C ALA A 15 -9.57 9.52 -17.40
N GLY A 16 -10.79 8.98 -17.44
CA GLY A 16 -11.16 7.61 -17.16
C GLY A 16 -10.17 6.61 -17.73
N ARG A 17 -9.14 6.28 -16.93
CA ARG A 17 -8.40 5.05 -17.11
C ARG A 17 -9.40 3.98 -16.68
N GLN A 18 -9.97 3.24 -17.63
CA GLN A 18 -10.68 2.02 -17.30
C GLN A 18 -9.75 1.19 -16.40
N GLU A 19 -10.03 1.17 -15.10
CA GLU A 19 -9.30 0.36 -14.15
C GLU A 19 -9.65 -1.09 -14.48
N THR A 20 -8.79 -1.71 -15.29
CA THR A 20 -8.90 -3.14 -15.55
C THR A 20 -8.62 -3.88 -14.25
N ILE A 21 -9.21 -5.06 -14.08
CA ILE A 21 -8.93 -5.93 -12.93
C ILE A 21 -7.42 -6.15 -12.80
N GLY A 22 -6.71 -6.32 -13.92
CA GLY A 22 -5.25 -6.38 -13.95
C GLY A 22 -4.56 -5.11 -13.42
N GLY A 23 -5.05 -3.92 -13.77
CA GLY A 23 -4.52 -2.65 -13.27
C GLY A 23 -4.72 -2.47 -11.76
N MET A 24 -5.89 -2.83 -11.24
CA MET A 24 -6.18 -2.79 -9.80
C MET A 24 -5.29 -3.76 -9.01
N LEU A 25 -5.14 -5.00 -9.50
CA LEU A 25 -4.32 -6.00 -8.84
C LEU A 25 -2.81 -5.68 -8.90
N ALA A 26 -2.35 -5.07 -10.00
CA ALA A 26 -0.97 -4.58 -10.11
C ALA A 26 -0.70 -3.42 -9.11
N SER A 27 -1.67 -2.51 -8.93
CA SER A 27 -1.58 -1.45 -7.92
C SER A 27 -1.51 -2.02 -6.50
N ALA A 28 -2.37 -3.00 -6.18
CA ALA A 28 -2.34 -3.68 -4.89
C ALA A 28 -0.99 -4.40 -4.62
N LEU A 29 -0.39 -5.02 -5.64
CA LEU A 29 0.95 -5.62 -5.52
C LEU A 29 2.03 -4.58 -5.21
N ASN A 30 1.99 -3.44 -5.89
CA ASN A 30 2.95 -2.36 -5.67
C ASN A 30 2.83 -1.79 -4.25
N MET A 31 1.60 -1.61 -3.74
CA MET A 31 1.37 -1.16 -2.36
C MET A 31 1.94 -2.16 -1.33
N GLU A 32 1.77 -3.47 -1.54
CA GLU A 32 2.37 -4.48 -0.65
C GLU A 32 3.91 -4.45 -0.71
N ASP A 33 4.51 -4.15 -1.88
CA ASP A 33 5.96 -3.95 -2.01
C ASP A 33 6.42 -2.73 -1.21
N GLU A 34 5.74 -1.58 -1.34
CA GLU A 34 6.05 -0.35 -0.60
C GLU A 34 5.93 -0.52 0.93
N ILE A 35 4.87 -1.19 1.40
CA ILE A 35 4.62 -1.38 2.83
C ILE A 35 5.70 -2.28 3.47
N SER A 36 6.01 -3.41 2.84
CA SER A 36 7.01 -4.33 3.41
C SER A 36 8.43 -3.81 3.32
N SER A 37 8.85 -3.38 2.12
CA SER A 37 10.24 -2.98 1.88
C SER A 37 10.55 -1.54 2.30
N GLY A 38 9.57 -0.63 2.20
CA GLY A 38 9.79 0.79 2.46
C GLY A 38 9.48 1.22 3.89
N VAL A 39 8.52 0.57 4.56
CA VAL A 39 8.07 1.04 5.89
C VAL A 39 8.54 0.10 6.99
N TYR A 40 8.23 -1.19 6.88
CA TYR A 40 8.51 -2.11 7.97
C TYR A 40 9.97 -2.51 8.07
N GLU A 41 10.66 -2.76 6.96
CA GLU A 41 12.09 -3.11 6.96
C GLU A 41 12.97 -2.00 7.54
N ASP A 42 12.67 -0.74 7.23
CA ASP A 42 13.39 0.42 7.79
C ASP A 42 13.25 0.51 9.31
N TYR A 43 12.08 0.19 9.85
CA TYR A 43 11.84 0.18 11.29
C TYR A 43 12.46 -1.02 12.02
N LEU A 44 13.03 -2.00 11.31
CA LEU A 44 13.85 -3.04 11.94
C LEU A 44 15.27 -2.55 12.25
N ASN A 45 15.68 -1.39 11.74
CA ASN A 45 17.00 -0.84 12.00
C ASN A 45 16.99 0.08 13.23
N ARG A 46 17.69 -0.33 14.31
CA ARG A 46 17.80 0.45 15.55
C ARG A 46 18.27 1.90 15.34
N ARG A 47 19.05 2.17 14.27
CA ARG A 47 19.56 3.51 13.93
C ARG A 47 18.47 4.49 13.51
N HIS A 48 17.31 4.01 13.08
CA HIS A 48 16.17 4.84 12.71
C HIS A 48 15.29 5.22 13.92
N TRP A 49 15.63 4.71 15.11
CA TRP A 49 14.87 4.96 16.33
C TRP A 49 15.59 5.93 17.28
N PRO A 50 14.85 6.67 18.12
CA PRO A 50 15.42 7.55 19.13
C PRO A 50 16.40 6.81 20.05
N ASN A 51 17.43 7.49 20.53
CA ASN A 51 18.43 6.89 21.42
C ASN A 51 17.82 6.50 22.77
N GLU A 52 16.78 7.20 23.21
CA GLU A 52 16.09 6.95 24.48
C GLU A 52 15.17 5.73 24.43
N LEU A 53 14.95 5.13 23.25
CA LEU A 53 14.13 3.93 23.12
C LEU A 53 14.83 2.75 23.82
N GLU A 54 14.17 2.23 24.84
CA GLU A 54 14.60 1.05 25.57
C GLU A 54 14.72 -0.16 24.64
N GLU A 55 15.81 -0.92 24.78
CA GLU A 55 16.11 -2.09 23.96
C GLU A 55 14.99 -3.14 24.00
N ALA A 56 14.41 -3.41 25.17
CA ALA A 56 13.30 -4.36 25.31
C ALA A 56 12.06 -3.92 24.52
N THR A 57 11.78 -2.61 24.51
CA THR A 57 10.69 -2.02 23.73
C THR A 57 10.98 -2.12 22.23
N PHE A 58 12.20 -1.80 21.82
CA PHE A 58 12.64 -1.95 20.42
C PHE A 58 12.49 -3.40 19.93
N LEU A 59 12.96 -4.38 20.69
CA LEU A 59 12.85 -5.80 20.32
C LEU A 59 11.40 -6.28 20.21
N ASN A 60 10.49 -5.77 21.06
CA ASN A 60 9.06 -6.07 20.98
C ASN A 60 8.44 -5.47 19.71
N ILE A 61 8.80 -4.23 19.37
CA ILE A 61 8.36 -3.58 18.12
C ILE A 61 8.88 -4.38 16.91
N GLN A 62 10.18 -4.69 16.88
CA GLN A 62 10.81 -5.46 15.81
C GLN A 62 10.09 -6.79 15.58
N ARG A 63 9.82 -7.54 16.66
CA ARG A 63 9.10 -8.82 16.58
C ARG A 63 7.72 -8.67 15.93
N ARG A 64 6.96 -7.63 16.29
CA ARG A 64 5.62 -7.39 15.73
C ARG A 64 5.70 -6.97 14.27
N LEU A 65 6.65 -6.10 13.91
CA LEU A 65 6.85 -5.67 12.52
C LEU A 65 7.29 -6.82 11.62
N THR A 66 8.11 -7.75 12.10
CA THR A 66 8.47 -8.98 11.35
C THR A 66 7.23 -9.80 10.99
N VAL A 67 6.26 -9.93 11.90
CA VAL A 67 4.99 -10.62 11.61
C VAL A 67 4.24 -9.91 10.48
N LEU A 68 4.16 -8.58 10.50
CA LEU A 68 3.51 -7.80 9.44
C LEU A 68 4.21 -7.96 8.09
N ILE A 69 5.54 -7.97 8.06
CA ILE A 69 6.33 -8.23 6.82
C ILE A 69 5.98 -9.60 6.25
N ASP A 70 5.92 -10.63 7.10
CA ASP A 70 5.60 -11.99 6.67
C ASP A 70 4.16 -12.11 6.18
N ASP A 71 3.21 -11.39 6.77
CA ASP A 71 1.83 -11.34 6.31
C ASP A 71 1.70 -10.62 4.97
N THR A 72 2.39 -9.49 4.77
CA THR A 72 2.49 -8.82 3.46
C THR A 72 3.08 -9.75 2.39
N ARG A 73 4.07 -10.59 2.73
CA ARG A 73 4.57 -11.62 1.79
C ARG A 73 3.49 -12.64 1.41
N LYS A 74 2.59 -13.00 2.32
CA LYS A 74 1.45 -13.88 2.02
C LYS A 74 0.43 -13.16 1.14
N HIS A 75 0.12 -11.90 1.43
CA HIS A 75 -0.79 -11.09 0.60
C HIS A 75 -0.30 -11.00 -0.85
N LYS A 76 0.99 -10.72 -1.06
CA LYS A 76 1.60 -10.71 -2.41
C LYS A 76 1.43 -12.04 -3.15
N LYS A 77 1.53 -13.18 -2.45
CA LYS A 77 1.33 -14.50 -3.08
C LYS A 77 -0.11 -14.65 -3.57
N ILE A 78 -1.08 -14.24 -2.77
CA ILE A 78 -2.51 -14.28 -3.14
C ILE A 78 -2.77 -13.33 -4.32
N LEU A 79 -2.32 -12.09 -4.23
CA LEU A 79 -2.48 -11.10 -5.31
C LEU A 79 -1.83 -11.56 -6.62
N ARG A 80 -0.63 -12.16 -6.57
CA ARG A 80 0.02 -12.75 -7.75
C ARG A 80 -0.78 -13.89 -8.36
N ALA A 81 -1.45 -14.71 -7.54
CA ALA A 81 -2.34 -15.76 -8.03
C ALA A 81 -3.54 -15.14 -8.76
N LEU A 82 -4.19 -14.14 -8.14
CA LEU A 82 -5.31 -13.42 -8.75
C LEU A 82 -4.93 -12.72 -10.06
N VAL A 83 -3.72 -12.14 -10.16
CA VAL A 83 -3.21 -11.56 -11.42
C VAL A 83 -3.08 -12.63 -12.50
N ARG A 84 -2.64 -13.84 -12.17
CA ARG A 84 -2.55 -14.94 -13.15
C ARG A 84 -3.93 -15.44 -13.58
N GLU A 85 -4.89 -15.47 -12.66
CA GLU A 85 -6.24 -15.98 -12.91
C GLU A 85 -7.14 -14.97 -13.65
N HIS A 86 -6.96 -13.67 -13.41
CA HIS A 86 -7.87 -12.63 -13.87
C HIS A 86 -7.20 -11.48 -14.63
N GLY A 87 -5.87 -11.41 -14.64
CA GLY A 87 -5.12 -10.33 -15.27
C GLY A 87 -5.06 -10.41 -16.80
N GLU A 88 -5.33 -11.58 -17.39
CA GLU A 88 -5.36 -11.78 -18.86
C GLU A 88 -6.75 -11.59 -19.50
N ASN A 89 -7.76 -11.14 -18.74
CA ASN A 89 -9.02 -10.73 -19.35
C ASN A 89 -8.80 -9.39 -20.09
N LYS A 90 -8.51 -9.54 -21.39
CA LYS A 90 -8.30 -8.53 -22.44
C LYS A 90 -9.29 -7.37 -22.41
#